data_AF-E2BQU5-F1
#
_entry.id   AF-E2BQU5-F1
#
_cell.length_a   1.000
_cell.length_b   1.000
_cell.length_c   1.000
_cell.angle_alpha   90.00
_cell.angle_beta   90.00
_cell.angle_gamma   90.00
#
_symmetry.space_group_name_H-M   'P 1'
#
loop_
_entity.id
_entity.type
_entity.pdbx_description
1 polymer ?
#
loop_
_entity_poly.entity_id
_entity_poly.type
_entity_poly.pdbx_seq_one_letter_code
_entity_poly.pdbx_strand_id
1 'polypeptide(L)'
;MAESSSSLSSVERELQNQAARLGSLDEYLAWEQKCDECLESLEQHSRAKQPRLSVGSAHSMESGIWDFFWREIDTAFDSRKSTGAIVNTDYIDPLRLLQDVKNIVLEHVRSVMKRHGSVKVNTVFNGEIVAGDKRAKKRIKTRNVGLLPTSDLNNWFVTCIIEPTLASMEEFQERDSGHSRAYSI
;
A
#
# COMPACT_ATOMS: atom_id res chain seq x y z
N MET A 1 20.67 -11.87 -20.43
CA MET A 1 20.20 -11.25 -19.18
C MET A 1 18.77 -11.68 -18.92
N ALA A 2 18.56 -12.86 -18.33
CA ALA A 2 17.22 -13.43 -18.09
C ALA A 2 17.05 -14.07 -16.70
N GLU A 3 18.02 -13.90 -15.80
CA GLU A 3 17.99 -14.57 -14.48
C GLU A 3 17.31 -13.71 -13.40
N SER A 4 17.17 -12.41 -13.62
CA SER A 4 16.65 -11.45 -12.63
C SER A 4 15.12 -11.42 -12.50
N SER A 5 14.39 -11.84 -13.54
CA SER A 5 12.92 -11.91 -13.54
C SER A 5 12.40 -13.23 -12.98
N SER A 6 13.23 -14.28 -13.02
CA SER A 6 12.87 -15.65 -12.59
C SER A 6 12.99 -15.85 -11.08
N SER A 7 13.85 -15.09 -10.40
CA SER A 7 14.12 -15.30 -8.97
C SER A 7 12.99 -14.75 -8.09
N LEU A 8 12.41 -13.59 -8.45
CA LEU A 8 11.29 -12.96 -7.74
C LEU A 8 10.05 -13.87 -7.71
N SER A 9 9.69 -14.45 -8.86
CA SER A 9 8.54 -15.39 -8.93
C SER A 9 8.77 -16.70 -8.17
N SER A 10 10.03 -17.12 -8.01
CA SER A 10 10.34 -18.36 -7.29
C SER A 10 10.25 -18.17 -5.77
N VAL A 11 10.70 -17.02 -5.27
CA VAL A 11 10.62 -16.69 -3.85
C VAL A 11 9.16 -16.44 -3.45
N GLU A 12 8.40 -15.70 -4.26
CA GLU A 12 6.97 -15.48 -4.01
C GLU A 12 6.18 -16.80 -3.92
N ARG A 13 6.41 -17.73 -4.86
CA ARG A 13 5.72 -19.03 -4.88
C ARG A 13 6.14 -19.95 -3.73
N GLU A 14 7.42 -19.92 -3.35
CA GLU A 14 7.90 -20.64 -2.17
C GLU A 14 7.28 -20.09 -0.89
N LEU A 15 7.15 -18.75 -0.81
CA LEU A 15 6.54 -18.12 0.34
C LEU A 15 5.05 -18.49 0.44
N GLN A 16 4.31 -18.48 -0.67
CA GLN A 16 2.91 -18.92 -0.71
C GLN A 16 2.73 -20.37 -0.23
N ASN A 17 3.60 -21.29 -0.67
CA ASN A 17 3.55 -22.69 -0.26
C ASN A 17 3.85 -22.90 1.23
N GLN A 18 4.79 -22.15 1.80
CA GLN A 18 5.11 -22.24 3.22
C GLN A 18 4.01 -21.65 4.09
N ALA A 19 3.41 -20.54 3.65
CA ALA A 19 2.36 -19.88 4.41
C ALA A 19 1.08 -20.73 4.50
N ALA A 20 0.74 -21.48 3.46
CA ALA A 20 -0.39 -22.43 3.45
C ALA A 20 -0.22 -23.61 4.45
N ARG A 21 0.97 -23.79 5.03
CA ARG A 21 1.29 -24.88 5.95
C ARG A 21 1.32 -24.46 7.42
N LEU A 22 1.09 -23.17 7.72
CA LEU A 22 1.14 -22.66 9.09
C LEU A 22 -0.14 -23.04 9.85
N GLY A 23 0.01 -23.78 10.95
CA GLY A 23 -1.10 -24.25 11.77
C GLY A 23 -1.19 -23.59 13.15
N SER A 24 -0.15 -22.87 13.57
CA SER A 24 0.00 -22.33 14.93
C SER A 24 0.53 -20.90 14.99
N LEU A 25 0.38 -20.25 16.16
CA LEU A 25 0.78 -18.85 16.38
C LEU A 25 2.30 -18.67 16.37
N ASP A 26 3.07 -19.62 16.91
CA ASP A 26 4.53 -19.56 16.92
C ASP A 26 5.10 -19.68 15.50
N GLU A 27 4.49 -20.52 14.66
CA GLU A 27 4.82 -20.63 13.25
C GLU A 27 4.50 -19.33 12.48
N TYR A 28 3.42 -18.63 12.85
CA TYR A 28 3.09 -17.31 12.29
C TYR A 28 4.10 -16.23 12.66
N LEU A 29 4.57 -16.18 13.91
CA LEU A 29 5.57 -15.20 14.33
C LEU A 29 6.93 -15.45 13.64
N ALA A 30 7.33 -16.71 13.52
CA ALA A 30 8.52 -17.09 12.75
C ALA A 30 8.36 -16.77 11.25
N TRP A 31 7.14 -16.86 10.72
CA TRP A 31 6.79 -16.49 9.36
C TRP A 31 6.86 -14.97 9.12
N GLU A 32 6.35 -14.18 10.06
CA GLU A 32 6.39 -12.72 10.01
C GLU A 32 7.85 -12.23 9.97
N GLN A 33 8.71 -12.80 10.81
CA GLN A 33 10.15 -12.50 10.80
C GLN A 33 10.82 -12.82 9.45
N LYS A 34 10.49 -13.96 8.83
CA LYS A 34 10.99 -14.31 7.49
C LYS A 34 10.49 -13.37 6.39
N CYS A 35 9.25 -12.89 6.50
CA CYS A 35 8.73 -11.90 5.56
C CYS A 35 9.52 -10.58 5.64
N ASP A 36 9.84 -10.13 6.85
CA ASP A 36 10.63 -8.92 7.07
C ASP A 36 12.05 -9.07 6.49
N GLU A 37 12.71 -10.21 6.72
CA GLU A 37 14.03 -10.54 6.15
C GLU A 37 14.00 -10.58 4.60
N CYS A 38 12.91 -11.10 4.02
CA CYS A 38 12.73 -11.15 2.58
C CYS A 38 12.46 -9.76 1.98
N LEU A 39 11.71 -8.92 2.69
CA LEU A 39 11.47 -7.54 2.29
C LEU A 39 12.78 -6.74 2.27
N GLU A 40 13.60 -6.87 3.31
CA GLU A 40 14.93 -6.24 3.37
C GLU A 40 15.83 -6.71 2.23
N SER A 41 15.82 -8.01 1.92
CA SER A 41 16.61 -8.57 0.81
C SER A 41 16.16 -8.05 -0.56
N LEU A 42 14.85 -7.90 -0.78
CA LEU A 42 14.30 -7.32 -2.00
C LEU A 42 14.64 -5.82 -2.13
N GLU A 43 14.60 -5.07 -1.04
CA GLU A 43 15.03 -3.67 -1.01
C GLU A 43 16.52 -3.54 -1.37
N GLN A 44 17.38 -4.41 -0.80
CA GLN A 44 18.82 -4.43 -1.07
C GLN A 44 19.12 -4.74 -2.55
N HIS A 45 18.41 -5.71 -3.13
CA HIS A 45 18.53 -6.06 -4.54
C HIS A 45 18.04 -4.97 -5.50
N SER A 46 17.00 -4.23 -5.12
CA SER A 46 16.50 -3.09 -5.90
C SER A 46 17.54 -1.97 -5.97
N ARG A 47 18.19 -1.65 -4.84
CA ARG A 47 19.29 -0.66 -4.78
C ARG A 47 20.50 -1.06 -5.62
N ALA A 48 20.84 -2.35 -5.66
CA ALA A 48 21.95 -2.87 -6.46
C ALA A 48 21.65 -2.85 -7.97
N LYS A 49 20.38 -2.86 -8.37
CA LYS A 49 19.94 -2.90 -9.77
C LYS A 49 19.63 -1.54 -10.36
N GLN A 50 19.61 -0.43 -9.61
CA GLN A 50 19.45 0.91 -10.18
C GLN A 50 20.61 1.23 -11.14
N PRO A 51 20.40 1.21 -12.46
CA PRO A 51 21.37 1.77 -13.38
C PRO A 51 21.14 3.28 -13.35
N ARG A 52 22.18 4.08 -13.08
CA ARG A 52 22.10 5.52 -13.36
C ARG A 52 21.91 5.67 -14.87
N LEU A 53 20.69 5.98 -15.32
CA LEU A 53 20.42 6.21 -16.74
C LEU A 53 19.79 7.57 -16.95
N SER A 54 20.50 8.33 -17.80
CA SER A 54 20.11 9.57 -18.42
C SER A 54 18.87 9.41 -19.29
N VAL A 55 18.17 10.53 -19.44
CA VAL A 55 17.13 10.81 -20.44
C VAL A 55 17.37 10.10 -21.77
N GLY A 56 16.40 9.29 -22.20
CA GLY A 56 16.35 8.63 -23.49
C GLY A 56 15.02 7.90 -23.69
N SER A 57 14.20 8.43 -24.60
CA SER A 57 12.86 8.00 -25.00
C SER A 57 12.79 6.56 -25.57
N ALA A 58 11.70 5.83 -25.30
CA ALA A 58 11.00 4.97 -26.28
C ALA A 58 9.81 4.17 -25.67
N HIS A 59 8.61 4.58 -26.09
CA HIS A 59 7.46 3.78 -26.58
C HIS A 59 6.51 3.03 -25.62
N SER A 60 5.24 3.42 -25.81
CA SER A 60 3.98 3.06 -25.18
C SER A 60 3.37 1.77 -25.73
N MET A 61 2.70 0.99 -24.88
CA MET A 61 1.55 0.16 -25.24
C MET A 61 0.59 0.04 -24.05
N GLU A 62 -0.37 0.97 -24.03
CA GLU A 62 -1.76 0.85 -23.57
C GLU A 62 -2.08 0.26 -22.18
N SER A 63 -2.03 1.11 -21.16
CA SER A 63 -3.11 1.30 -20.17
C SER A 63 -3.09 2.77 -19.75
N GLY A 64 -3.75 3.61 -20.53
CA GLY A 64 -3.84 5.03 -20.22
C GLY A 64 -4.83 5.29 -19.09
N ILE A 65 -4.44 6.20 -18.19
CA ILE A 65 -5.25 7.17 -17.42
C ILE A 65 -5.08 7.09 -15.89
N TRP A 66 -4.56 6.00 -15.31
CA TRP A 66 -4.36 5.94 -13.86
C TRP A 66 -2.89 5.76 -13.51
N ASP A 67 -2.32 6.79 -12.89
CA ASP A 67 -0.95 6.76 -12.38
C ASP A 67 -0.85 6.08 -10.99
N PHE A 68 -1.82 5.20 -10.71
CA PHE A 68 -1.78 4.25 -9.62
C PHE A 68 -2.44 2.94 -10.06
N PHE A 69 -2.12 1.85 -9.38
CA PHE A 69 -2.80 0.58 -9.63
C PHE A 69 -3.13 -0.16 -8.33
N TRP A 70 -4.21 -0.92 -8.37
CA TRP A 70 -4.60 -1.84 -7.30
C TRP A 70 -3.85 -3.15 -7.45
N ARG A 71 -3.26 -3.63 -6.36
CA ARG A 71 -2.62 -4.94 -6.26
C ARG A 71 -3.29 -5.71 -5.13
N GLU A 72 -3.92 -6.83 -5.47
CA GLU A 72 -4.34 -7.81 -4.48
C GLU A 72 -3.09 -8.52 -3.94
N ILE A 73 -2.99 -8.63 -2.62
CA ILE A 73 -1.91 -9.32 -1.94
C ILE A 73 -2.50 -10.60 -1.39
N ASP A 74 -2.11 -11.71 -2.03
CA ASP A 74 -2.52 -13.04 -1.61
C ASP A 74 -2.10 -13.27 -0.16
N THR A 75 -3.07 -13.49 0.72
CA THR A 75 -2.79 -13.88 2.09
C THR A 75 -2.96 -15.38 2.23
N ALA A 76 -2.13 -16.00 3.07
CA ALA A 76 -2.19 -17.43 3.38
C ALA A 76 -3.48 -17.88 4.08
N PHE A 77 -4.38 -16.94 4.41
CA PHE A 77 -5.64 -17.23 5.07
C PHE A 77 -6.73 -17.35 4.02
N ASP A 78 -6.97 -18.60 3.62
CA ASP A 78 -7.78 -19.07 2.48
C ASP A 78 -9.30 -18.77 2.57
N SER A 79 -9.71 -17.57 3.02
CA SER A 79 -11.07 -16.99 2.95
C SER A 79 -11.32 -15.81 3.90
N ARG A 80 -10.46 -15.55 4.91
CA ARG A 80 -10.81 -14.63 6.02
C ARG A 80 -10.16 -13.26 5.98
N LYS A 81 -9.05 -13.09 5.27
CA LYS A 81 -8.33 -11.82 5.16
C LYS A 81 -8.01 -11.54 3.70
N SER A 82 -8.65 -10.51 3.13
CA SER A 82 -8.26 -9.95 1.84
C SER A 82 -7.45 -8.68 2.09
N THR A 83 -6.29 -8.58 1.44
CA THR A 83 -5.44 -7.40 1.52
C THR A 83 -5.27 -6.84 0.12
N GLY A 84 -5.57 -5.55 -0.04
CA GLY A 84 -5.30 -4.83 -1.27
C GLY A 84 -4.41 -3.64 -1.00
N ALA A 85 -3.47 -3.40 -1.91
CA ALA A 85 -2.58 -2.26 -1.88
C ALA A 85 -2.84 -1.38 -3.10
N ILE A 86 -2.93 -0.08 -2.87
CA ILE A 86 -2.88 0.92 -3.94
C ILE A 86 -1.44 1.39 -4.02
N VAL A 87 -0.83 1.17 -5.18
CA VAL A 87 0.54 1.62 -5.45
C VAL A 87 0.45 2.91 -6.25
N ASN A 88 0.84 4.00 -5.61
CA ASN A 88 1.01 5.30 -6.24
C ASN A 88 2.29 5.30 -7.10
N THR A 89 2.21 5.78 -8.34
CA THR A 89 3.39 5.89 -9.22
C THR A 89 3.86 7.33 -9.45
N ASP A 90 2.98 8.33 -9.32
CA ASP A 90 3.35 9.74 -9.58
C ASP A 90 2.57 10.80 -8.78
N TYR A 91 1.58 10.41 -7.95
CA TYR A 91 0.76 11.38 -7.24
C TYR A 91 1.61 12.05 -6.19
N ILE A 92 1.70 13.36 -6.36
CA ILE A 92 2.34 14.27 -5.42
C ILE A 92 1.30 14.63 -4.33
N ASP A 93 0.11 15.07 -4.73
CA ASP A 93 -0.94 15.48 -3.78
C ASP A 93 -1.67 14.26 -3.16
N PRO A 94 -1.55 14.04 -1.83
CA PRO A 94 -2.20 12.92 -1.14
C PRO A 94 -3.73 13.03 -1.16
N LEU A 95 -4.31 14.23 -1.09
CA LEU A 95 -5.77 14.39 -1.13
C LEU A 95 -6.28 13.98 -2.51
N ARG A 96 -5.61 14.41 -3.58
CA ARG A 96 -5.96 14.03 -4.95
C ARG A 96 -5.86 12.52 -5.16
N LEU A 97 -4.79 11.89 -4.68
CA LEU A 97 -4.65 10.42 -4.70
C LEU A 97 -5.83 9.75 -4.01
N LEU A 98 -6.15 10.17 -2.78
CA LEU A 98 -7.22 9.57 -1.99
C LEU A 98 -8.59 9.77 -2.65
N GLN A 99 -8.83 10.91 -3.30
CA GLN A 99 -10.06 11.17 -4.05
C GLN A 99 -10.18 10.27 -5.29
N ASP A 100 -9.10 10.11 -6.04
CA ASP A 100 -9.10 9.34 -7.29
C ASP A 100 -9.22 7.83 -7.02
N VAL A 101 -8.58 7.32 -5.96
CA VAL A 101 -8.65 5.90 -5.60
C VAL A 101 -9.96 5.52 -4.93
N LYS A 102 -10.74 6.50 -4.45
CA LYS A 102 -11.96 6.31 -3.66
C LYS A 102 -12.89 5.29 -4.30
N ASN A 103 -13.25 5.49 -5.57
CA ASN A 103 -14.23 4.64 -6.24
C ASN A 103 -13.76 3.18 -6.32
N ILE A 104 -12.48 2.96 -6.61
CA ILE A 104 -11.88 1.62 -6.68
C ILE A 104 -11.92 0.94 -5.31
N VAL A 105 -11.57 1.64 -4.24
CA VAL A 105 -11.68 1.11 -2.87
C VAL A 105 -13.13 0.76 -2.54
N LEU A 106 -14.09 1.65 -2.84
CA LEU A 106 -15.49 1.42 -2.55
C LEU A 106 -16.05 0.21 -3.30
N GLU A 107 -15.69 0.05 -4.58
CA GLU A 107 -16.09 -1.10 -5.39
C GLU A 107 -15.55 -2.42 -4.82
N HIS A 108 -14.28 -2.43 -4.39
CA HIS A 108 -13.68 -3.61 -3.79
C HIS A 108 -14.35 -3.98 -2.46
N VAL A 109 -14.54 -3.00 -1.57
CA VAL A 109 -15.23 -3.21 -0.28
C VAL A 109 -16.66 -3.73 -0.50
N ARG A 110 -17.41 -3.15 -1.45
CA ARG A 110 -18.75 -3.64 -1.82
C ARG A 110 -18.71 -5.07 -2.34
N SER A 111 -17.73 -5.41 -3.17
CA SER A 111 -17.56 -6.77 -3.72
C SER A 111 -17.36 -7.80 -2.61
N VAL A 112 -16.50 -7.50 -1.63
CA VAL A 112 -16.27 -8.38 -0.47
C VAL A 112 -17.52 -8.48 0.41
N MET A 113 -18.20 -7.36 0.65
CA MET A 113 -19.45 -7.34 1.44
C MET A 113 -20.58 -8.13 0.79
N LYS A 114 -20.68 -8.14 -0.55
CA LYS A 114 -21.66 -8.97 -1.26
C LYS A 114 -21.45 -10.48 -1.01
N ARG A 115 -20.19 -10.90 -0.84
CA ARG A 115 -19.84 -12.32 -0.61
C ARG A 115 -19.98 -12.72 0.86
N HIS A 116 -19.65 -11.83 1.78
CA HIS A 116 -19.51 -12.17 3.21
C HIS A 116 -20.49 -11.45 4.15
N GLY A 117 -21.35 -10.58 3.61
CA GLY A 117 -22.31 -9.76 4.36
C GLY A 117 -21.64 -8.56 5.01
N SER A 118 -20.90 -8.78 6.10
CA SER A 118 -20.18 -7.73 6.82
C SER A 118 -18.67 -7.93 6.73
N VAL A 119 -17.94 -6.82 6.82
CA VAL A 119 -16.47 -6.83 6.73
C VAL A 119 -15.87 -5.93 7.79
N LYS A 120 -14.69 -6.27 8.28
CA LYS A 120 -13.88 -5.37 9.10
C LYS A 120 -12.74 -4.86 8.23
N VAL A 121 -12.72 -3.56 7.96
CA VAL A 121 -11.69 -2.92 7.15
C VAL A 121 -10.64 -2.29 8.06
N ASN A 122 -9.38 -2.57 7.74
CA ASN A 122 -8.21 -1.92 8.31
C ASN A 122 -7.49 -1.21 7.16
N THR A 123 -7.27 0.10 7.28
CA THR A 123 -6.56 0.86 6.26
C THR A 123 -5.23 1.34 6.83
N VAL A 124 -4.18 1.15 6.03
CA VAL A 124 -2.84 1.63 6.35
C VAL A 124 -2.32 2.41 5.15
N PHE A 125 -1.99 3.67 5.38
CA PHE A 125 -1.27 4.49 4.41
C PHE A 125 0.23 4.38 4.69
N ASN A 126 1.01 4.04 3.67
CA ASN A 126 2.47 4.08 3.72
C ASN A 126 2.94 5.01 2.62
N GLY A 127 3.72 6.02 2.97
CA GLY A 127 4.23 7.00 2.02
C GLY A 127 5.53 7.61 2.49
N GLU A 128 6.37 7.99 1.54
CA GLU A 128 7.50 8.87 1.82
C GLU A 128 7.03 10.30 1.66
N ILE A 129 7.26 11.12 2.68
CA ILE A 129 6.98 12.56 2.64
C ILE A 129 8.31 13.27 2.43
N VAL A 130 8.36 14.11 1.40
CA VAL A 130 9.51 14.95 1.07
C VAL A 130 9.18 16.39 1.43
N ALA A 131 10.07 17.05 2.17
CA ALA A 131 9.96 18.46 2.52
C ALA A 131 11.35 19.11 2.41
N GLY A 132 11.61 19.75 1.27
CA GLY A 132 12.96 20.22 0.91
C GLY A 132 13.95 19.04 0.83
N ASP A 133 15.07 19.13 1.53
CA ASP A 133 16.09 18.06 1.55
C ASP A 133 15.75 16.91 2.51
N LYS A 134 14.68 17.04 3.30
CA LYS A 134 14.28 16.03 4.28
C LYS A 134 13.30 15.04 3.64
N ARG A 135 13.54 13.76 3.92
CA ARG A 135 12.66 12.65 3.54
C ARG A 135 12.30 11.83 4.77
N ALA A 136 11.03 11.51 4.93
CA ALA A 136 10.55 10.69 6.03
C ALA A 136 9.57 9.64 5.52
N LYS A 137 9.86 8.36 5.78
CA LYS A 137 8.89 7.27 5.59
C LYS A 137 7.85 7.33 6.70
N LYS A 138 6.58 7.36 6.34
CA LYS A 138 5.45 7.41 7.25
C LYS A 138 4.51 6.25 7.04
N ARG A 139 4.02 5.74 8.16
CA ARG A 139 3.00 4.72 8.23
C ARG A 139 1.86 5.22 9.10
N ILE A 140 0.72 5.49 8.49
CA ILE A 140 -0.49 5.96 9.16
C ILE A 140 -1.48 4.80 9.16
N LYS A 141 -1.76 4.27 10.35
CA LYS A 141 -2.82 3.27 10.52
C LYS A 141 -4.10 4.02 10.84
N THR A 142 -5.15 3.79 10.07
CA THR A 142 -6.48 4.33 10.43
C THR A 142 -7.20 3.35 11.35
N ARG A 143 -8.31 3.80 11.92
CA ARG A 143 -9.11 2.98 12.83
C ARG A 143 -9.72 1.81 12.08
N ASN A 144 -9.70 0.63 12.68
CA ASN A 144 -10.46 -0.51 12.18
C ASN A 144 -11.97 -0.22 12.25
N VAL A 145 -12.68 -0.39 11.13
CA VAL A 145 -14.12 -0.16 11.05
C VAL A 145 -14.84 -1.42 10.57
N GLY A 146 -15.88 -1.80 11.30
CA GLY A 146 -16.84 -2.80 10.82
C GLY A 146 -17.85 -2.15 9.89
N LEU A 147 -17.99 -2.67 8.67
CA LEU A 147 -18.94 -2.21 7.66
C LEU A 147 -20.03 -3.27 7.46
N LEU A 148 -21.26 -2.79 7.40
CA LEU A 148 -22.48 -3.55 7.15
C LEU A 148 -23.02 -3.20 5.76
N PRO A 149 -23.85 -4.04 5.11
CA PRO A 149 -24.43 -3.76 3.80
C PRO A 149 -25.13 -2.40 3.68
N THR A 150 -25.64 -1.87 4.79
CA THR A 150 -26.33 -0.58 4.89
C THR A 150 -25.42 0.59 5.24
N SER A 151 -24.12 0.36 5.49
CA SER A 151 -23.17 1.41 5.83
C SER A 151 -22.96 2.37 4.66
N ASP A 152 -22.91 3.67 4.98
CA ASP A 152 -22.51 4.68 4.00
C ASP A 152 -20.99 4.64 3.78
N LEU A 153 -20.60 3.99 2.67
CA LEU A 153 -19.21 3.83 2.31
C LEU A 153 -18.54 5.14 1.86
N ASN A 154 -19.30 6.12 1.35
CA ASN A 154 -18.73 7.43 1.02
C ASN A 154 -18.33 8.15 2.30
N ASN A 155 -19.24 8.21 3.27
CA ASN A 155 -18.98 8.83 4.55
C ASN A 155 -17.85 8.11 5.31
N TRP A 156 -17.85 6.78 5.29
CA TRP A 156 -16.75 5.99 5.86
C TRP A 156 -15.40 6.35 5.24
N PHE A 157 -15.31 6.42 3.90
CA PHE A 157 -14.05 6.73 3.24
C PHE A 157 -13.53 8.13 3.61
N VAL A 158 -14.42 9.12 3.68
CA VAL A 158 -14.03 10.49 4.08
C VAL A 158 -13.56 10.51 5.54
N THR A 159 -14.42 10.07 6.46
CA THR A 159 -14.20 10.22 7.90
C THR A 159 -13.14 9.28 8.48
N CYS A 160 -12.92 8.12 7.86
CA CYS A 160 -12.02 7.09 8.38
C CYS A 160 -10.74 6.92 7.56
N ILE A 161 -10.66 7.51 6.36
CA ILE A 161 -9.46 7.42 5.51
C ILE A 161 -8.95 8.82 5.16
N ILE A 162 -9.74 9.68 4.51
CA ILE A 162 -9.26 11.00 4.06
C ILE A 162 -8.87 11.88 5.25
N GLU A 163 -9.82 12.19 6.14
CA GLU A 163 -9.59 13.13 7.24
C GLU A 163 -8.44 12.70 8.16
N PRO A 164 -8.36 11.42 8.63
CA PRO A 164 -7.28 11.02 9.53
C PRO A 164 -5.92 10.97 8.83
N THR A 165 -5.87 10.63 7.54
CA THR A 165 -4.62 10.58 6.79
C THR A 165 -4.06 11.99 6.61
N LEU A 166 -4.90 12.94 6.17
CA LEU A 166 -4.47 14.33 5.97
C LEU A 166 -4.11 15.03 7.28
N ALA A 167 -4.92 14.85 8.34
CA ALA A 167 -4.61 15.42 9.66
C ALA A 167 -3.25 14.91 10.19
N SER A 168 -2.96 13.62 10.03
CA SER A 168 -1.66 13.05 10.43
C SER A 168 -0.50 13.56 9.59
N MET A 169 -0.73 13.96 8.34
CA MET A 169 0.30 14.57 7.47
C MET A 169 0.55 16.03 7.84
N GLU A 170 -0.51 16.80 8.11
CA GLU A 170 -0.41 18.20 8.56
C GLU A 170 0.29 18.33 9.91
N GLU A 171 -0.08 17.53 10.91
CA GLU A 171 0.57 17.53 12.23
C GLU A 171 2.08 17.26 12.13
N PHE A 172 2.49 16.42 11.18
CA PHE A 172 3.90 16.12 10.95
C PHE A 172 4.65 17.33 10.39
N GLN A 173 4.03 18.12 9.52
CA GLN A 173 4.62 19.36 9.00
C GLN A 173 4.85 20.37 10.12
N GLU A 174 3.90 20.52 11.05
CA GLU A 174 4.01 21.47 12.16
C GLU A 174 5.11 21.12 13.17
N ARG A 175 5.30 19.84 13.46
CA ARG A 175 6.33 19.38 14.42
C ARG A 175 7.76 19.52 13.89
N ASP A 176 7.94 19.39 12.57
CA ASP A 176 9.27 19.40 11.94
C ASP A 176 9.68 20.78 11.37
N SER A 177 8.76 21.75 11.33
CA SER A 177 9.01 23.11 10.84
C SER A 177 8.87 24.14 11.98
N GLY A 178 9.98 24.44 12.66
CA GLY A 178 10.06 25.55 13.62
C GLY A 178 9.94 26.95 12.98
N HIS A 179 8.87 27.21 12.22
CA HIS A 179 8.61 28.34 11.30
C HIS A 179 9.15 28.12 9.88
N SER A 180 8.35 27.50 9.01
CA SER A 180 8.15 27.92 7.61
C SER A 180 7.04 27.08 6.97
N ARG A 181 5.90 27.72 6.70
CA ARG A 181 4.88 27.20 5.78
C ARG A 181 5.45 27.33 4.37
N ALA A 182 5.83 26.23 3.76
CA ALA A 182 6.14 26.17 2.34
C ALA A 182 5.58 24.87 1.77
N TYR A 183 4.66 25.03 0.82
CA TYR A 183 4.18 23.95 -0.02
C TYR A 183 5.36 23.46 -0.89
N SER A 184 5.81 22.24 -0.67
CA SER A 184 6.38 21.37 -1.70
C SER A 184 6.41 19.94 -1.16
N ILE A 185 5.97 19.04 -2.03
CA ILE A 185 5.65 17.64 -1.85
C ILE A 185 6.60 16.85 -2.74
#